data_AF-A0ABD1V847-F1
#
_entry.id   AF-A0ABD1V847-F1
#
_cell.length_a   1.000
_cell.length_b   1.000
_cell.length_c   1.000
_cell.angle_alpha   90.00
_cell.angle_beta   90.00
_cell.angle_gamma   90.00
#
_symmetry.space_group_name_H-M   'P 1'
#
loop_
_entity.id
_entity.type
_entity.pdbx_description
1 polymer ?
#
loop_
_entity_poly.entity_id
_entity_poly.type
_entity_poly.pdbx_seq_one_letter_code
_entity_poly.pdbx_strand_id
1 'polypeptide(L)'
;MFDFEGYPYRHMLCYMKKKQVILLPEKYILRRWTKNGKQARVFDPTTGSYVHTDPGHSLMSRHSMLSYTASDLVDEGSLIDIRSTFLLSEFQNLRIRVKDIDTGGDVGMSKNRNKSIEETQVVCDPNPVRVKGC
;
A
#
# COMPACT_ATOMS: atom_id res chain seq x y z
N MET A 1 -21.53 -3.65 -19.67
CA MET A 1 -21.38 -3.73 -18.20
C MET A 1 -22.56 -2.98 -17.58
N PHE A 2 -23.23 -3.55 -16.57
CA PHE A 2 -24.51 -3.03 -16.03
C PHE A 2 -24.35 -2.10 -14.80
N ASP A 3 -23.14 -1.55 -14.60
CA ASP A 3 -22.74 -0.90 -13.36
C ASP A 3 -22.13 0.49 -13.61
N PHE A 4 -22.61 1.52 -12.90
CA PHE A 4 -21.96 2.83 -12.75
C PHE A 4 -21.63 3.03 -11.28
N GLU A 5 -20.35 3.11 -10.92
CA GLU A 5 -19.90 3.43 -9.55
C GLU A 5 -20.55 2.57 -8.44
N GLY A 6 -20.82 1.29 -8.73
CA GLY A 6 -21.43 0.35 -7.78
C GLY A 6 -22.96 0.31 -7.81
N TYR A 7 -23.61 1.35 -8.35
CA TYR A 7 -25.06 1.39 -8.53
C TYR A 7 -25.49 0.64 -9.82
N PRO A 8 -26.68 0.02 -9.85
CA PRO A 8 -27.31 -0.44 -11.08
C PRO A 8 -27.47 0.71 -12.09
N TYR A 9 -27.08 0.52 -13.34
CA TYR A 9 -27.44 1.50 -14.37
C TYR A 9 -28.97 1.63 -14.50
N ARG A 10 -29.41 2.80 -14.98
CA ARG A 10 -30.82 3.11 -15.25
C ARG A 10 -31.53 2.03 -16.07
N HIS A 11 -30.85 1.39 -17.01
CA HIS A 11 -31.42 0.30 -17.82
C HIS A 11 -31.71 -0.98 -17.00
N MET A 12 -30.89 -1.31 -16.01
CA MET A 12 -31.14 -2.43 -15.10
C MET A 12 -32.35 -2.13 -14.20
N LEU A 13 -32.45 -0.92 -13.66
CA LEU A 13 -33.60 -0.48 -12.86
C LEU A 13 -34.91 -0.51 -13.65
N CYS A 14 -34.89 -0.04 -14.90
CA CYS A 14 -36.05 -0.12 -15.80
C CYS A 14 -36.46 -1.57 -16.08
N TYR A 15 -35.49 -2.46 -16.31
CA TYR A 15 -35.75 -3.88 -16.53
C TYR A 15 -36.37 -4.55 -15.29
N MET A 16 -35.84 -4.27 -14.10
CA MET A 16 -36.39 -4.76 -12.83
C MET A 16 -37.82 -4.29 -12.60
N LYS A 17 -38.09 -3.01 -12.88
CA LYS A 17 -39.45 -2.44 -12.81
C LYS A 17 -40.41 -3.16 -13.76
N LYS A 18 -39.99 -3.42 -15.00
CA LYS A 18 -40.80 -4.17 -15.98
C LYS A 18 -41.05 -5.62 -15.55
N LYS A 19 -40.07 -6.24 -14.89
CA LYS A 19 -40.15 -7.62 -14.39
C LYS A 19 -40.77 -7.74 -12.99
N GLN A 20 -41.21 -6.63 -12.39
CA GLN A 20 -41.75 -6.58 -11.02
C GLN A 20 -40.80 -7.18 -9.98
N VAL A 21 -39.49 -7.03 -10.20
CA VAL A 21 -38.47 -7.44 -9.23
C VAL A 21 -38.37 -6.33 -8.19
N ILE A 22 -38.94 -6.58 -7.01
CA ILE A 22 -39.05 -5.59 -5.92
C ILE A 22 -37.85 -5.70 -4.96
N LEU A 23 -37.27 -6.90 -4.84
CA LEU A 23 -36.15 -7.17 -3.95
C LEU A 23 -35.05 -7.93 -4.68
N LEU A 24 -33.81 -7.53 -4.43
CA LEU A 24 -32.63 -8.21 -4.91
C LEU A 24 -32.17 -9.24 -3.86
N PRO A 25 -31.67 -10.41 -4.28
CA PRO A 25 -31.10 -11.37 -3.34
C PRO A 25 -29.94 -10.73 -2.55
N GLU A 26 -29.90 -10.98 -1.24
CA GLU A 26 -28.85 -10.45 -0.35
C GLU A 26 -27.45 -10.82 -0.83
N LYS A 27 -27.26 -12.08 -1.26
CA LYS A 27 -25.99 -12.57 -1.83
C LYS A 27 -25.54 -11.76 -3.05
N TYR A 28 -26.48 -11.27 -3.85
CA TYR A 28 -26.18 -10.44 -5.03
C TYR A 28 -25.73 -9.04 -4.60
N ILE A 29 -26.45 -8.42 -3.66
CA ILE A 29 -26.12 -7.10 -3.11
C ILE A 29 -24.72 -7.15 -2.47
N LEU A 30 -24.49 -8.11 -1.58
CA LEU A 30 -23.23 -8.27 -0.87
C LEU A 30 -22.06 -8.44 -1.85
N ARG A 31 -22.14 -9.40 -2.79
CA ARG A 31 -21.10 -9.62 -3.80
C ARG A 31 -20.82 -8.37 -4.62
N ARG A 32 -21.86 -7.59 -4.95
CA ARG A 32 -21.73 -6.37 -5.76
C ARG A 32 -21.07 -5.25 -4.97
N TRP A 33 -21.50 -5.02 -3.73
CA TRP A 33 -20.96 -3.97 -2.85
C TRP A 33 -19.52 -4.26 -2.43
N THR A 34 -19.16 -5.53 -2.22
CA THR A 34 -17.79 -5.92 -1.85
C THR A 34 -16.88 -6.17 -3.06
N LYS A 35 -17.39 -6.08 -4.30
CA LYS A 35 -16.63 -6.40 -5.53
C LYS A 35 -15.32 -5.62 -5.63
N ASN A 36 -15.35 -4.35 -5.25
CA ASN A 36 -14.21 -3.45 -5.29
C ASN A 36 -13.66 -3.13 -3.88
N GLY A 37 -14.24 -3.69 -2.81
CA GLY A 37 -13.81 -3.42 -1.44
C GLY A 37 -12.37 -3.88 -1.15
N LYS A 38 -11.85 -4.84 -1.93
CA LYS A 38 -10.44 -5.27 -1.87
C LYS A 38 -9.48 -4.33 -2.60
N GLN A 39 -10.00 -3.45 -3.46
CA GLN A 39 -9.24 -2.43 -4.18
C GLN A 39 -9.63 -1.07 -3.61
N ALA A 40 -9.17 -0.79 -2.38
CA ALA A 40 -9.35 0.53 -1.79
C ALA A 40 -8.72 1.56 -2.74
N ARG A 41 -9.56 2.38 -3.35
CA ARG A 41 -9.14 3.52 -4.15
C ARG A 41 -9.34 4.76 -3.31
N VAL A 42 -8.26 5.46 -3.00
CA VAL A 42 -8.32 6.74 -2.29
C VAL A 42 -8.46 7.85 -3.34
N PHE A 43 -9.40 8.76 -3.13
CA PHE A 43 -9.53 9.95 -3.96
C PHE A 43 -8.37 10.89 -3.65
N ASP A 44 -7.56 11.20 -4.66
CA ASP A 44 -6.48 12.17 -4.55
C ASP A 44 -7.00 13.56 -4.99
N PRO A 45 -7.12 14.53 -4.07
CA PRO A 45 -7.60 15.87 -4.39
C PRO A 45 -6.63 16.66 -5.28
N THR A 46 -5.35 16.27 -5.34
CA THR A 46 -4.33 16.96 -6.14
C THR A 46 -4.36 16.52 -7.60
N THR A 47 -4.60 15.22 -7.84
CA THR A 47 -4.69 14.65 -9.19
C THR A 47 -6.13 14.61 -9.73
N GLY A 48 -7.13 14.83 -8.86
CA GLY A 48 -8.56 14.78 -9.23
C GLY A 48 -9.03 13.37 -9.63
N SER A 49 -8.31 12.33 -9.21
CA SER A 49 -8.53 10.95 -9.66
C SER A 49 -8.46 9.96 -8.50
N TYR A 50 -9.11 8.81 -8.68
CA TYR A 50 -9.05 7.70 -7.74
C TYR A 50 -7.79 6.87 -7.98
N VAL A 51 -6.83 6.95 -7.06
CA VAL A 51 -5.58 6.19 -7.12
C VAL A 51 -5.81 4.81 -6.51
N HIS A 52 -5.33 3.75 -7.19
CA HIS A 52 -5.27 2.42 -6.59
C HIS A 52 -4.30 2.45 -5.41
N THR A 53 -4.82 2.30 -4.18
CA THR A 53 -3.95 2.00 -3.05
C THR A 53 -3.58 0.52 -3.19
N ASP A 54 -2.34 0.25 -3.58
CA ASP A 54 -1.76 -1.07 -3.40
C ASP A 54 -2.04 -1.49 -1.94
N PRO A 55 -2.64 -2.67 -1.68
CA PRO A 55 -2.92 -3.14 -0.34
C PRO A 55 -1.75 -3.00 0.64
N GLY A 56 -0.50 -3.02 0.17
CA GLY A 56 0.71 -2.79 0.98
C GLY A 56 1.01 -1.33 1.34
N HIS A 57 0.34 -0.35 0.74
CA HIS A 57 0.69 1.07 0.84
C HIS A 57 -0.23 1.90 1.74
N SER A 58 -1.36 1.35 2.23
CA SER A 58 -2.22 2.09 3.17
C SER A 58 -1.60 2.10 4.59
N LEU A 59 -1.74 3.23 5.31
CA LEU A 59 -1.29 3.34 6.71
C LEU A 59 -1.93 2.25 7.58
N MET A 60 -3.22 1.97 7.35
CA MET A 60 -3.96 0.97 8.10
C MET A 60 -3.43 -0.44 7.81
N SER A 61 -3.15 -0.77 6.55
CA SER A 61 -2.55 -2.05 6.16
C SER A 61 -1.17 -2.27 6.80
N ARG A 62 -0.32 -1.24 6.76
CA ARG A 62 1.01 -1.27 7.39
C ARG A 62 0.89 -1.48 8.90
N HIS A 63 0.04 -0.71 9.55
CA HIS A 63 -0.19 -0.82 10.99
C HIS A 63 -0.73 -2.20 11.37
N SER A 64 -1.72 -2.72 10.65
CA SER A 64 -2.28 -4.05 10.88
C SER A 64 -1.23 -5.15 10.73
N MET A 65 -0.40 -5.09 9.67
CA MET A 65 0.66 -6.08 9.45
C MET A 65 1.71 -6.05 10.57
N LEU A 66 2.21 -4.87 10.93
CA LEU A 66 3.19 -4.71 12.01
C LEU A 66 2.63 -5.17 13.36
N SER A 67 1.37 -4.86 13.65
CA SER A 67 0.70 -5.26 14.88
C SER A 67 0.56 -6.78 14.96
N TYR A 68 0.11 -7.43 13.87
CA TYR A 68 -0.01 -8.87 13.82
C TYR A 68 1.33 -9.57 14.06
N THR A 69 2.38 -9.17 13.34
CA THR A 69 3.71 -9.77 13.49
C THR A 69 4.29 -9.55 14.89
N ALA A 70 4.09 -8.37 15.49
CA ALA A 70 4.54 -8.11 16.85
C ALA A 70 3.81 -8.97 17.88
N SER A 71 2.49 -9.11 17.75
CA SER A 71 1.68 -9.97 18.63
C SER A 71 2.09 -11.43 18.54
N ASP A 72 2.26 -11.97 17.32
CA ASP A 72 2.72 -13.34 17.08
C ASP A 72 4.08 -13.62 17.75
N LEU A 73 5.03 -12.69 17.64
CA LEU A 73 6.32 -12.77 18.33
C LEU A 73 6.19 -12.72 19.86
N VAL A 74 5.27 -11.90 20.39
CA VAL A 74 5.01 -11.84 21.83
C VAL A 74 4.43 -13.16 22.33
N ASP A 75 3.48 -13.74 21.61
CA ASP A 75 2.86 -15.01 21.97
C ASP A 75 3.92 -16.11 22.04
N GLU A 76 4.77 -16.26 21.02
CA GLU A 76 5.86 -17.26 20.97
C GLU A 76 6.99 -16.99 21.98
N GLY A 77 7.34 -15.72 22.18
CA GLY A 77 8.42 -15.31 23.07
C GLY A 77 8.05 -15.37 24.55
N SER A 78 6.77 -15.21 24.88
CA SER A 78 6.26 -15.24 26.26
C SER A 78 6.34 -16.63 26.90
N LEU A 79 6.44 -17.68 26.09
CA LEU A 79 6.50 -19.07 26.56
C LEU A 79 7.82 -19.40 27.28
N ILE A 80 8.89 -18.66 27.02
CA ILE A 80 10.23 -18.95 27.57
C ILE A 80 10.90 -17.66 28.05
N ASP A 81 11.36 -17.64 29.30
CA ASP A 81 11.98 -16.48 29.95
C ASP A 81 13.21 -15.90 29.20
N ILE A 82 14.05 -16.77 28.63
CA ILE A 82 15.19 -16.34 27.81
C ILE A 82 14.72 -15.61 26.54
N ARG A 83 13.61 -16.06 25.92
CA ARG A 83 13.07 -15.42 24.72
C ARG A 83 12.38 -14.11 25.06
N SER A 84 11.67 -14.04 26.18
CA SER A 84 10.97 -12.83 26.61
C SER A 84 11.94 -11.70 26.92
N THR A 85 13.03 -12.00 27.65
CA THR A 85 14.10 -11.03 27.96
C THR A 85 14.84 -10.58 26.70
N PHE A 86 15.14 -11.49 25.78
CA PHE A 86 15.70 -11.16 24.47
C PHE A 86 14.78 -10.22 23.67
N LEU A 87 13.50 -10.59 23.48
CA LEU A 87 12.55 -9.77 22.73
C LEU A 87 12.33 -8.40 23.34
N LEU A 88 12.29 -8.30 24.68
CA LEU A 88 12.18 -7.03 25.37
C LEU A 88 13.37 -6.11 25.05
N SER A 89 14.58 -6.66 25.06
CA SER A 89 15.80 -5.90 24.70
C SER A 89 15.75 -5.43 23.24
N GLU A 90 15.28 -6.27 22.32
CA GLU A 90 15.16 -5.94 20.91
C GLU A 90 14.06 -4.92 20.63
N PHE A 91 12.92 -5.00 21.31
CA PHE A 91 11.86 -3.98 21.20
C PHE A 91 12.33 -2.62 21.70
N GLN A 92 13.16 -2.55 22.75
CA GLN A 92 13.76 -1.29 23.19
C GLN A 92 14.74 -0.75 22.15
N ASN A 93 15.60 -1.60 21.56
CA ASN A 93 16.50 -1.22 20.48
C ASN A 93 15.74 -0.70 19.24
N LEU A 94 14.67 -1.38 18.86
CA LEU A 94 13.79 -0.97 17.76
C LEU A 94 13.13 0.39 18.05
N ARG A 95 12.68 0.62 19.28
CA ARG A 95 12.07 1.90 19.67
C ARG A 95 13.01 3.09 19.51
N ILE A 96 14.30 2.91 19.80
CA ILE A 96 15.31 3.96 19.60
C ILE A 96 15.51 4.20 18.10
N ARG A 97 15.78 3.13 17.34
CA ARG A 97 16.02 3.22 15.88
C ARG A 97 14.85 3.86 15.13
N VAL A 98 13.61 3.56 15.50
CA VAL A 98 12.43 4.15 14.85
C VAL A 98 12.35 5.66 15.12
N LYS A 99 12.73 6.15 16.30
CA LYS A 99 12.77 7.59 16.60
C LYS A 99 13.88 8.32 15.85
N ASP A 100 15.02 7.66 15.66
CA ASP A 100 16.15 8.24 14.93
C ASP A 100 15.83 8.41 13.44
N ILE A 101 15.00 7.53 12.86
CA ILE A 101 14.54 7.63 11.47
C ILE A 101 13.77 8.93 11.22
N ASP A 102 12.95 9.40 12.18
CA ASP A 102 12.19 10.64 12.04
C ASP A 102 13.06 11.90 12.25
N THR A 103 14.24 11.75 12.86
CA THR A 103 15.14 12.86 13.22
C THR A 103 16.32 13.01 12.24
N GLY A 104 16.50 12.07 11.31
CA GLY A 104 17.68 11.93 10.44
C GLY A 104 17.61 12.61 9.07
N GLY A 105 16.95 13.76 8.95
CA GLY A 105 17.22 14.69 7.87
C GLY A 105 18.42 15.55 8.23
N ASP A 106 19.62 15.12 7.83
CA ASP A 106 20.95 15.69 8.12
C ASP A 106 21.61 15.21 9.42
N VAL A 107 22.51 14.23 9.28
CA VAL A 107 23.89 14.22 9.81
C VAL A 107 24.52 12.86 9.47
N GLY A 108 25.68 12.93 8.83
CA GLY A 108 26.29 11.86 8.06
C GLY A 108 26.73 10.62 8.83
N MET A 109 26.64 9.48 8.13
CA MET A 109 27.38 8.28 8.48
C MET A 109 28.56 8.08 7.52
N SER A 110 29.73 8.21 8.13
CA SER A 110 31.04 7.67 7.76
C SER A 110 30.96 6.47 6.80
N LYS A 111 31.44 6.64 5.57
CA LYS A 111 31.70 5.53 4.65
C LYS A 111 33.06 4.95 4.99
N ASN A 112 33.06 3.78 5.62
CA ASN A 112 34.24 2.91 5.67
C ASN A 112 34.70 2.61 4.24
N ARG A 113 35.98 2.89 4.00
CA ARG A 113 36.73 2.49 2.81
C ARG A 113 36.63 0.98 2.67
N ASN A 114 36.13 0.50 1.53
CA ASN A 114 36.64 -0.72 0.90
C ASN A 114 36.55 -0.58 -0.62
N LYS A 115 37.73 -0.75 -1.20
CA LYS A 115 38.18 -0.67 -2.58
C LYS A 115 37.37 -1.56 -3.53
N SER A 116 36.87 -1.00 -4.64
CA SER A 116 36.71 -1.73 -5.90
C SER A 116 36.58 -0.76 -7.09
N ILE A 117 37.66 -0.72 -7.86
CA ILE A 117 37.80 -0.58 -9.33
C ILE A 117 36.82 0.36 -10.05
N GLU A 118 37.40 1.43 -10.59
CA GLU A 118 36.82 2.41 -11.51
C GLU A 118 36.42 1.77 -12.85
N GLU A 119 35.15 1.88 -13.23
CA GLU A 119 34.74 1.98 -14.64
C GLU A 119 33.69 3.09 -14.77
N THR A 120 34.15 4.24 -15.24
CA THR A 120 33.34 5.45 -15.44
C THR A 120 32.50 5.28 -16.72
N GLN A 121 31.21 4.93 -16.58
CA GLN A 121 30.26 5.13 -17.68
C GLN A 121 29.63 6.52 -17.55
N VAL A 122 30.17 7.44 -18.35
CA VAL A 122 29.57 8.77 -18.57
C VAL A 122 28.32 8.57 -19.43
N VAL A 123 27.14 8.76 -18.85
CA VAL A 123 25.89 8.87 -19.60
C VAL A 123 25.83 10.29 -20.16
N CYS A 124 26.10 10.44 -21.47
CA CYS A 124 25.82 11.67 -22.19
C CYS A 124 24.32 11.76 -22.51
N ASP A 125 23.74 12.95 -22.35
CA ASP A 125 22.36 13.24 -22.74
C ASP A 125 22.14 13.02 -24.24
N PRO A 126 20.97 12.48 -24.66
CA PRO A 126 20.67 12.29 -26.06
C PRO A 126 20.45 13.63 -26.77
N ASN A 127 21.06 13.77 -27.95
CA ASN A 127 20.94 14.96 -28.80
C ASN A 127 19.49 15.25 -29.20
N PRO A 128 19.09 16.53 -29.33
CA PRO A 128 17.75 16.89 -29.75
C PRO A 128 17.49 16.45 -31.20
N VAL A 129 16.40 15.72 -31.39
CA VAL A 129 15.93 15.23 -32.69
C VAL A 129 15.47 16.41 -33.54
N ARG A 130 16.14 16.62 -34.67
CA ARG A 130 15.75 17.59 -35.69
C ARG A 130 14.75 16.94 -36.64
N VAL A 131 13.50 17.38 -36.63
CA VAL A 131 12.49 16.96 -37.62
C VAL A 131 12.88 17.48 -39.01
N LYS A 132 12.85 16.60 -40.01
CA LYS A 132 12.87 16.93 -41.45
C LYS A 132 11.49 16.67 -42.04
N GLY A 133 11.02 17.60 -42.87
CA GLY A 133 9.84 17.48 -43.73
C GLY A 133 9.04 18.79 -43.70
N CYS A 134 9.26 19.68 -44.66
CA CYS A 134 8.58 19.78 -45.96
C CYS A 134 7.15 20.30 -45.82
#